data_AF-T1HYB9-F1
#
_entry.id   AF-T1HYB9-F1
#
_cell.length_a   1.000
_cell.length_b   1.000
_cell.length_c   1.000
_cell.angle_alpha   90.00
_cell.angle_beta   90.00
_cell.angle_gamma   90.00
#
_symmetry.space_group_name_H-M   'P 1'
#
loop_
_entity.id
_entity.type
_entity.pdbx_description
1 polymer ?
#
loop_
_entity_poly.entity_id
_entity_poly.type
_entity_poly.pdbx_seq_one_letter_code
_entity_poly.pdbx_strand_id
1 'polypeptide(L)'
;EENAEAAKLKEQRLAEYAAKKSKKPALIAKSSIVLDVKPWDDTTDMKQMEIEVRKIKTDGLLWGASKLVPLAYGIHKLQISCVVEDEKVSVDWLQETIEEIEDYVQSVDIAAFNKI
;
A
#
# COMPACT_ATOMS: atom_id res chain seq x y z
N GLU A 1 -16.58 9.33 -34.50
CA GLU A 1 -15.49 8.48 -33.98
C GLU A 1 -14.24 9.27 -33.54
N GLU A 2 -14.10 10.56 -33.84
CA GLU A 2 -12.93 11.41 -33.45
C GLU A 2 -12.84 11.85 -31.97
N ASN A 3 -13.89 11.66 -31.16
CA ASN A 3 -13.93 12.16 -29.78
C ASN A 3 -13.17 11.26 -28.78
N ALA A 4 -13.01 9.97 -29.09
CA ALA A 4 -12.38 9.00 -28.21
C ALA A 4 -10.84 9.07 -28.23
N GLU A 5 -10.25 9.30 -29.41
CA GLU A 5 -8.79 9.45 -29.54
C GLU A 5 -8.31 10.80 -28.99
N ALA A 6 -9.08 11.88 -29.20
CA ALA A 6 -8.76 13.19 -28.64
C ALA A 6 -8.83 13.22 -27.10
N ALA A 7 -9.73 12.42 -26.50
CA ALA A 7 -9.81 12.26 -25.04
C ALA A 7 -8.59 11.50 -24.48
N LYS A 8 -8.19 10.38 -25.11
CA LYS A 8 -7.01 9.60 -24.71
C LYS A 8 -5.71 10.40 -24.83
N LEU A 9 -5.57 11.20 -25.89
CA LEU A 9 -4.37 12.03 -26.10
C LEU A 9 -4.27 13.15 -25.06
N LYS A 10 -5.40 13.73 -24.64
CA LYS A 10 -5.43 14.71 -23.55
C LYS A 10 -5.08 14.10 -22.20
N GLU A 11 -5.57 12.90 -21.91
CA GLU A 11 -5.29 12.19 -20.68
C GLU A 11 -3.82 11.78 -20.57
N GLN A 12 -3.25 11.25 -21.66
CA GLN A 12 -1.81 10.96 -21.75
C GLN A 12 -0.95 12.22 -21.59
N ARG A 13 -1.35 13.34 -22.21
CA ARG A 13 -0.65 14.62 -22.04
C ARG A 13 -0.76 15.13 -20.60
N LEU A 14 -1.90 14.97 -19.94
CA LEU A 14 -2.06 15.37 -18.54
C LEU A 14 -1.17 14.53 -17.61
N ALA A 15 -1.08 13.23 -17.87
CA ALA A 15 -0.17 12.32 -17.16
C ALA A 15 1.31 12.68 -17.39
N GLU A 16 1.70 13.01 -18.63
CA GLU A 16 3.06 13.48 -18.93
C GLU A 16 3.37 14.85 -18.29
N TYR A 17 2.40 15.75 -18.21
CA TYR A 17 2.56 17.05 -17.54
C TYR A 17 2.66 16.89 -16.02
N ALA A 18 1.89 15.97 -15.42
CA ALA A 18 2.03 15.60 -14.01
C ALA A 18 3.41 14.99 -13.73
N ALA A 19 3.85 14.05 -14.59
CA ALA A 19 5.18 13.44 -14.50
C ALA A 19 6.32 14.46 -14.65
N LYS A 20 6.16 15.47 -15.51
CA LYS A 20 7.15 16.56 -15.66
C LYS A 20 7.14 17.55 -14.49
N LYS A 21 5.98 17.80 -13.87
CA LYS A 21 5.88 18.62 -12.64
C LYS A 21 6.54 17.92 -11.44
N SER A 22 6.46 16.60 -11.40
CA SER A 22 7.13 15.72 -10.42
C SER A 22 8.66 15.66 -10.56
N LYS A 23 9.26 16.18 -11.66
CA LYS A 23 10.73 16.20 -11.86
C LYS A 23 11.47 17.36 -11.19
N LYS A 24 10.77 18.32 -10.60
CA LYS A 24 11.42 19.25 -9.66
C LYS A 24 11.71 18.45 -8.38
N PRO A 25 12.88 18.57 -7.74
CA PRO A 25 13.12 17.98 -6.43
C PRO A 25 12.24 18.71 -5.42
N ALA A 26 10.97 18.32 -5.36
CA ALA A 26 10.12 18.62 -4.23
C ALA A 26 10.73 17.90 -3.03
N LEU A 27 10.66 18.52 -1.86
CA LEU A 27 10.81 17.81 -0.60
C LEU A 27 9.62 16.83 -0.54
N ILE A 28 9.81 15.63 -1.09
CA ILE A 28 8.80 14.58 -1.07
C ILE A 28 8.77 14.10 0.37
N ALA A 29 7.79 14.58 1.13
CA ALA A 29 7.53 14.09 2.47
C ALA A 29 7.17 12.60 2.36
N LYS A 30 7.90 11.78 3.12
CA LYS A 30 7.67 10.34 3.15
C LYS A 30 7.33 9.93 4.56
N SER A 31 6.53 8.89 4.67
CA SER A 31 6.24 8.25 5.95
C SER A 31 6.64 6.79 5.88
N SER A 32 7.43 6.35 6.85
CA SER A 32 7.68 4.94 7.12
C SER A 32 6.61 4.43 8.09
N ILE A 33 5.85 3.44 7.65
CA ILE A 33 4.73 2.88 8.39
C ILE A 33 5.00 1.40 8.62
N VAL A 34 4.63 0.91 9.80
CA VAL A 34 4.61 -0.51 10.10
C VAL A 34 3.16 -0.90 10.32
N LEU A 35 2.67 -1.80 9.47
CA LEU A 35 1.30 -2.30 9.48
C LEU A 35 1.28 -3.70 10.10
N ASP A 36 0.37 -3.91 11.02
CA ASP A 36 0.02 -5.20 11.58
C ASP A 36 -1.25 -5.71 10.88
N VAL A 37 -1.10 -6.71 10.02
CA VAL A 37 -2.19 -7.37 9.30
C VAL A 37 -2.59 -8.62 10.07
N LYS A 38 -3.82 -8.65 10.59
CA LYS A 38 -4.34 -9.76 11.39
C LYS A 38 -5.13 -10.72 10.50
N PRO A 39 -4.84 -12.04 10.56
CA PRO A 39 -5.65 -13.04 9.88
C PRO A 39 -6.93 -13.34 10.66
N TRP A 40 -7.83 -14.11 10.03
CA TRP A 40 -9.03 -14.62 10.69
C TRP A 40 -8.75 -15.65 11.78
N ASP A 41 -7.83 -16.58 11.51
CA ASP A 41 -7.49 -17.70 12.41
C ASP A 41 -6.07 -18.24 12.18
N ASP A 42 -5.71 -19.32 12.90
CA ASP A 42 -4.41 -19.99 12.86
C ASP A 42 -4.22 -20.91 11.63
N THR A 43 -5.25 -21.10 10.82
CA THR A 43 -5.22 -21.91 9.59
C THR A 43 -4.93 -21.09 8.34
N THR A 44 -5.01 -19.76 8.43
CA THR A 44 -4.76 -18.83 7.33
C THR A 44 -3.32 -18.92 6.81
N ASP A 45 -3.14 -19.06 5.48
CA ASP A 45 -1.80 -19.10 4.88
C ASP A 45 -1.15 -17.71 4.87
N MET A 46 -0.30 -17.49 5.88
CA MET A 46 0.41 -16.23 6.08
C MET A 46 1.34 -15.85 4.92
N LYS A 47 1.87 -16.83 4.17
CA LYS A 47 2.72 -16.53 3.01
C LYS A 47 1.88 -16.03 1.85
N GLN A 48 0.71 -16.63 1.61
CA GLN A 48 -0.22 -16.13 0.59
C GLN A 48 -0.72 -14.74 0.95
N MET A 49 -1.09 -14.52 2.23
CA MET A 49 -1.49 -13.20 2.70
C MET A 49 -0.40 -12.14 2.43
N GLU A 50 0.85 -12.44 2.73
CA GLU A 50 1.96 -11.53 2.42
C GLU A 50 2.10 -11.27 0.91
N ILE A 51 1.95 -12.31 0.08
CA ILE A 51 2.00 -12.18 -1.37
C ILE A 51 0.89 -11.26 -1.87
N GLU A 52 -0.36 -11.46 -1.43
CA GLU A 52 -1.49 -10.60 -1.81
C GLU A 52 -1.27 -9.15 -1.38
N VAL A 53 -0.82 -8.91 -0.14
CA VAL A 53 -0.50 -7.56 0.35
C VAL A 53 0.59 -6.91 -0.53
N ARG A 54 1.64 -7.65 -0.87
CA ARG A 54 2.73 -7.14 -1.74
C ARG A 54 2.32 -6.95 -3.20
N LYS A 55 1.19 -7.52 -3.65
CA LYS A 55 0.65 -7.25 -4.99
C LYS A 55 0.08 -5.84 -5.10
N ILE A 56 -0.33 -5.23 -3.99
CA ILE A 56 -0.76 -3.83 -3.95
C ILE A 56 0.43 -2.97 -4.37
N LYS A 57 0.31 -2.32 -5.53
CA LYS A 57 1.34 -1.48 -6.13
C LYS A 57 0.70 -0.19 -6.59
N THR A 58 1.24 0.93 -6.12
CA THR A 58 0.86 2.27 -6.54
C THR A 58 2.10 3.17 -6.58
N ASP A 59 2.02 4.28 -7.32
CA ASP A 59 3.11 5.26 -7.35
C ASP A 59 3.29 5.89 -5.97
N GLY A 60 4.52 5.88 -5.46
CA GLY A 60 4.85 6.37 -4.13
C GLY A 60 4.69 5.37 -2.98
N LEU A 61 4.32 4.10 -3.25
CA LEU A 61 4.31 3.02 -2.24
C LEU A 61 5.51 2.09 -2.44
N LEU A 62 6.27 1.87 -1.37
CA LEU A 62 7.39 0.93 -1.32
C LEU A 62 7.22 -0.02 -0.15
N TRP A 63 7.08 -1.32 -0.44
CA TRP A 63 7.07 -2.36 0.57
C TRP A 63 8.47 -2.65 1.09
N GLY A 64 8.59 -2.78 2.42
CA GLY A 64 9.83 -3.09 3.12
C GLY A 64 9.87 -4.52 3.64
N ALA A 65 10.51 -4.67 4.79
CA ALA A 65 10.68 -5.96 5.46
C ALA A 65 9.37 -6.38 6.15
N SER A 66 9.14 -7.68 6.18
CA SER A 66 8.01 -8.32 6.84
C SER A 66 8.50 -9.36 7.84
N LYS A 67 7.71 -9.62 8.87
CA LYS A 67 7.91 -10.72 9.81
C LYS A 67 6.58 -11.18 10.38
N LEU A 68 6.52 -12.43 10.82
CA LEU A 68 5.39 -12.96 11.57
C LEU A 68 5.61 -12.69 13.06
N VAL A 69 4.62 -12.10 13.71
CA VAL A 69 4.64 -11.80 15.15
C VAL A 69 3.54 -12.60 15.83
N PRO A 70 3.84 -13.38 16.87
CA PRO A 70 2.81 -14.08 17.63
C PRO A 70 1.81 -13.10 18.26
N LEU A 71 0.51 -13.41 18.17
CA LEU A 71 -0.57 -12.67 18.84
C LEU A 71 -1.01 -13.43 20.10
N ALA A 72 -1.78 -14.51 19.91
CA ALA A 72 -2.31 -15.38 20.96
C ALA A 72 -2.87 -16.66 20.33
N TYR A 73 -3.01 -17.72 21.13
CA TYR A 73 -3.67 -18.98 20.72
C TYR A 73 -3.15 -19.61 19.41
N GLY A 74 -1.85 -19.46 19.12
CA GLY A 74 -1.24 -19.98 17.88
C GLY A 74 -1.38 -19.07 16.65
N ILE A 75 -2.18 -18.00 16.75
CA ILE A 75 -2.36 -17.02 15.67
C ILE A 75 -1.15 -16.10 15.60
N HIS A 76 -0.68 -15.86 14.37
CA HIS A 76 0.39 -14.92 14.06
C HIS A 76 -0.18 -13.77 13.23
N LYS A 77 0.25 -12.54 13.50
CA LYS A 77 0.02 -11.39 12.60
C LYS A 77 1.20 -11.22 11.65
N LEU A 78 0.92 -10.72 10.46
CA LEU A 78 1.95 -10.24 9.56
C LEU A 78 2.27 -8.79 9.92
N GLN A 79 3.48 -8.55 10.38
CA GLN A 79 4.00 -7.20 10.57
C GLN A 79 4.84 -6.84 9.35
N ILE A 80 4.41 -5.85 8.57
CA ILE A 80 5.08 -5.42 7.33
C ILE A 80 5.35 -3.92 7.37
N SER A 81 6.58 -3.53 7.02
CA SER A 81 6.92 -2.11 6.84
C SER A 81 6.65 -1.65 5.41
N CYS A 82 6.26 -0.39 5.27
CA CYS A 82 6.19 0.29 3.99
C CYS A 82 6.67 1.73 4.13
N VAL A 83 7.08 2.31 2.99
CA VAL A 83 7.37 3.73 2.86
C VAL A 83 6.39 4.28 1.85
N VAL A 84 5.68 5.33 2.23
CA VAL A 84 4.70 6.03 1.39
C VAL A 84 5.15 7.46 1.12
N GLU A 85 4.85 7.96 -0.07
CA GLU A 85 4.92 9.39 -0.39
C GLU A 85 3.61 10.05 0.04
N ASP A 86 3.68 10.94 1.03
CA ASP A 86 2.49 11.48 1.72
C ASP A 86 1.54 12.24 0.77
N GLU A 87 2.07 12.85 -0.30
CA GLU A 87 1.27 13.57 -1.29
C GLU A 87 0.53 12.66 -2.29
N LYS A 88 0.87 11.36 -2.35
CA LYS A 88 0.36 10.42 -3.35
C LYS A 88 -0.43 9.27 -2.77
N VAL A 89 -0.03 8.77 -1.60
CA VAL A 89 -0.58 7.56 -1.01
C VAL A 89 -1.18 7.92 0.34
N SER A 90 -2.50 7.79 0.46
CA SER A 90 -3.18 7.89 1.74
C SER A 90 -2.98 6.60 2.54
N VAL A 91 -2.70 6.74 3.84
CA VAL A 91 -2.58 5.61 4.76
C VAL A 91 -3.92 4.92 4.96
N ASP A 92 -5.01 5.70 5.06
CA ASP A 92 -6.36 5.16 5.19
C ASP A 92 -6.71 4.29 3.98
N TRP A 93 -6.45 4.80 2.76
CA TRP A 93 -6.64 4.02 1.53
C TRP A 93 -5.82 2.74 1.53
N LEU A 94 -4.57 2.79 2.00
CA LEU A 94 -3.71 1.61 2.06
C LEU A 94 -4.26 0.56 3.04
N GLN A 95 -4.80 0.98 4.19
CA GLN A 95 -5.44 0.06 5.15
C GLN A 95 -6.69 -0.55 4.53
N GLU A 96 -7.59 0.27 3.99
CA GLU A 96 -8.83 -0.20 3.34
C GLU A 96 -8.53 -1.20 2.21
N THR A 97 -7.55 -0.90 1.36
CA THR A 97 -7.17 -1.80 0.24
C THR A 97 -6.62 -3.14 0.72
N ILE A 98 -5.97 -3.18 1.89
CA ILE A 98 -5.50 -4.43 2.48
C ILE A 98 -6.66 -5.19 3.14
N GLU A 99 -7.60 -4.49 3.76
CA GLU A 99 -8.80 -5.07 4.37
C GLU A 99 -9.77 -5.65 3.32
N GLU A 100 -9.74 -5.16 2.08
CA GLU A 100 -10.45 -5.76 0.94
C GLU A 100 -9.98 -7.19 0.60
N ILE A 101 -8.84 -7.64 1.14
CA ILE A 101 -8.36 -9.02 1.01
C ILE A 101 -9.07 -9.92 2.03
N GLU A 102 -10.41 -9.97 1.94
CA GLU A 102 -11.30 -10.58 2.94
C GLU A 102 -11.02 -12.08 3.17
N ASP A 103 -10.45 -12.78 2.17
CA ASP A 103 -10.09 -14.20 2.26
C ASP A 103 -8.97 -14.48 3.29
N TYR A 104 -8.12 -13.48 3.56
CA TYR A 104 -6.94 -13.63 4.43
C TYR A 104 -6.91 -12.66 5.59
N VAL A 105 -7.42 -11.44 5.41
CA VAL A 105 -7.27 -10.33 6.36
C VAL A 105 -8.58 -10.11 7.12
N GLN A 106 -8.48 -10.11 8.45
CA GLN A 106 -9.58 -9.72 9.35
C GLN A 106 -9.55 -8.20 9.62
N SER A 107 -8.37 -7.65 9.87
CA SER A 107 -8.19 -6.22 10.18
C SER A 107 -6.75 -5.77 9.99
N VAL A 108 -6.55 -4.46 9.83
CA VAL A 108 -5.22 -3.84 9.73
C VAL A 108 -5.04 -2.74 10.77
N ASP A 109 -3.95 -2.81 11.53
CA ASP A 109 -3.59 -1.80 12.51
C ASP A 109 -2.25 -1.14 12.18
N ILE A 110 -2.11 0.14 12.54
CA ILE A 110 -0.83 0.84 12.47
C ILE A 110 -0.04 0.54 13.74
N ALA A 111 1.02 -0.26 13.61
CA ALA A 111 1.94 -0.57 14.71
C ALA A 111 2.91 0.57 14.99
N ALA A 112 3.38 1.25 13.94
CA ALA A 112 4.25 2.42 14.05
C ALA A 112 4.10 3.33 12.84
N PHE A 113 4.28 4.63 13.08
CA PHE A 113 4.24 5.66 12.04
C PHE A 113 5.37 6.66 12.28
N ASN A 114 6.30 6.79 11.34
CA ASN A 114 7.45 7.68 11.42
C ASN A 114 7.54 8.52 10.15
N LYS A 115 7.61 9.85 10.29
CA LYS A 115 7.90 10.74 9.16
C LYS A 115 9.40 10.71 8.85
N ILE A 116 9.77 10.66 7.56
CA ILE A 116 11.15 10.56 7.08
C ILE A 116 11.45 11.53 5.92
#